data_AF-A0A7J6R9C3-F1
#
_entry.id   AF-A0A7J6R9C3-F1
#
_cell.length_a   1.000
_cell.length_b   1.000
_cell.length_c   1.000
_cell.angle_alpha   90.00
_cell.angle_beta   90.00
_cell.angle_gamma   90.00
#
_symmetry.space_group_name_H-M   'P 1'
#
loop_
_entity.id
_entity.type
_entity.pdbx_description
1 polymer ?
#
loop_
_entity_poly.entity_id
_entity_poly.type
_entity_poly.pdbx_seq_one_letter_code
_entity_poly.pdbx_strand_id
1 'polypeptide(L)'
;PTNLRGAVICSEFSGCSRVLIGSLSVNPWNTDKLVVAIQDAKHMLGTPELAERLYRDTAYVSSHSLLSWAEDFLCDLRRARKKAEMMYITYGFGANFRLMGLSEDFQRLDHDEILAAYKRAKFRVLFLDNEGTLCSTSYISRNAYGSP
;
A
#
# COMPACT_ATOMS: atom_id res chain seq x y z
N PRO A 1 -7.11 29.01 -4.87
CA PRO A 1 -8.23 28.56 -3.99
C PRO A 1 -8.24 29.36 -2.68
N THR A 2 -8.76 30.58 -2.69
CA THR A 2 -8.58 31.57 -1.60
C THR A 2 -9.86 31.88 -0.82
N ASN A 3 -10.87 30.99 -0.85
CA ASN A 3 -12.16 31.22 -0.19
C ASN A 3 -12.69 29.99 0.56
N LEU A 4 -11.78 29.16 1.07
CA LEU A 4 -12.08 27.99 1.86
C LEU A 4 -12.48 28.44 3.28
N ARG A 5 -13.78 28.34 3.61
CA ARG A 5 -14.39 28.88 4.85
C ARG A 5 -15.11 27.77 5.62
N GLY A 6 -14.36 26.89 6.26
CA GLY A 6 -14.96 25.87 7.10
C GLY A 6 -13.93 25.08 7.87
N ALA A 7 -14.21 24.83 9.14
CA ALA A 7 -13.50 23.83 9.93
C ALA A 7 -14.28 22.52 9.87
N VAL A 8 -13.55 21.41 9.75
CA VAL A 8 -14.13 20.06 9.74
C VAL A 8 -13.89 19.44 11.11
N ILE A 9 -14.96 18.90 11.71
CA ILE A 9 -14.89 18.07 12.92
C ILE A 9 -15.28 16.66 12.49
N CYS A 10 -14.37 15.69 12.58
CA CYS A 10 -14.61 14.28 12.21
C CYS A 10 -14.56 13.43 13.49
N SER A 11 -15.43 12.41 13.56
CA SER A 11 -15.36 11.42 14.65
C SER A 11 -14.07 10.63 14.54
N GLU A 12 -13.37 10.41 15.66
CA GLU A 12 -12.15 9.58 15.68
C GLU A 12 -12.39 8.15 15.20
N PHE A 13 -13.63 7.66 15.33
CA PHE A 13 -14.07 6.32 14.90
C PHE A 13 -14.52 6.26 13.45
N SER A 14 -14.58 7.38 12.74
CA SER A 14 -14.89 7.38 11.31
C SER A 14 -13.66 6.96 10.50
N GLY A 15 -13.87 6.26 9.39
CA GLY A 15 -12.80 6.01 8.41
C GLY A 15 -12.15 7.31 7.89
N CYS A 16 -12.88 8.44 7.90
CA CYS A 16 -12.33 9.74 7.53
C CYS A 16 -11.21 10.23 8.43
N SER A 17 -11.17 9.82 9.70
CA SER A 17 -10.26 10.40 10.70
C SER A 17 -8.79 10.13 10.39
N ARG A 18 -8.51 9.01 9.72
CA ARG A 18 -7.15 8.60 9.30
C ARG A 18 -6.66 9.36 8.07
N VAL A 19 -7.59 9.97 7.34
CA VAL A 19 -7.36 10.57 6.02
C VAL A 19 -7.39 12.10 6.10
N LEU A 20 -8.41 12.64 6.75
CA LEU A 20 -8.62 14.08 6.93
C LEU A 20 -7.80 14.60 8.12
N ILE A 21 -6.48 14.63 7.95
CA ILE A 21 -5.52 15.03 8.99
C ILE A 21 -5.65 16.52 9.40
N GLY A 22 -6.30 17.35 8.58
CA GLY A 22 -6.63 18.73 8.90
C GLY A 22 -7.84 18.87 9.83
N SER A 23 -8.68 17.84 9.93
CA SER A 23 -9.90 17.86 10.74
C SER A 23 -9.62 17.80 12.24
N LEU A 24 -10.55 18.36 13.02
CA LEU A 24 -10.58 18.16 14.47
C LEU A 24 -11.20 16.80 14.77
N SER A 25 -10.34 15.86 15.18
CA SER A 25 -10.77 14.52 15.58
C SER A 25 -11.37 14.55 17.00
N VAL A 26 -12.56 13.99 17.17
CA VAL A 26 -13.25 13.96 18.46
C VAL A 26 -13.93 12.62 18.73
N ASN A 27 -13.93 12.21 20.00
CA ASN A 27 -14.78 11.13 20.47
C ASN A 27 -16.23 11.64 20.56
N PRO A 28 -17.17 11.11 19.76
CA PRO A 28 -18.55 11.61 19.72
C PRO A 28 -19.32 11.33 21.02
N TRP A 29 -18.85 10.40 21.85
CA TRP A 29 -19.46 10.06 23.14
C TRP A 29 -18.99 10.95 24.30
N ASN A 30 -17.97 11.78 24.06
CA ASN A 30 -17.49 12.76 25.05
C ASN A 30 -18.01 14.15 24.68
N THR A 31 -19.14 14.53 25.28
CA THR A 31 -19.81 15.81 25.02
C THR A 31 -18.95 17.02 25.38
N ASP A 32 -18.16 16.94 26.45
CA ASP A 32 -17.30 18.04 26.90
C ASP A 32 -16.23 18.35 25.84
N LYS A 33 -15.56 17.31 25.33
CA LYS A 33 -14.58 17.45 24.25
C LYS A 33 -15.22 17.90 22.95
N LEU A 34 -16.45 17.49 22.65
CA LEU A 34 -17.18 17.95 21.48
C LEU A 34 -17.48 19.44 21.55
N VAL A 35 -17.91 19.94 22.71
CA VAL A 35 -18.14 21.39 22.92
C VAL A 35 -16.85 22.18 22.72
N VAL A 36 -15.73 21.71 23.29
CA VAL A 36 -14.41 22.33 23.10
C VAL A 36 -14.01 22.34 21.62
N ALA A 37 -14.16 21.22 20.90
CA ALA A 37 -13.83 21.15 19.48
C ALA A 37 -14.66 22.13 18.63
N ILE A 38 -15.94 22.34 18.97
CA ILE A 38 -16.81 23.33 18.30
C ILE A 38 -16.34 24.76 18.59
N GLN A 39 -15.94 25.05 19.83
CA GLN A 39 -15.38 26.35 20.19
C GLN A 39 -14.07 26.61 19.46
N ASP A 40 -13.15 25.64 19.44
CA ASP A 40 -11.88 25.72 18.71
C ASP A 40 -12.10 25.94 17.21
N ALA A 41 -13.04 25.19 16.61
CA ALA A 41 -13.44 25.36 15.21
C ALA A 41 -13.89 26.79 14.91
N LYS A 42 -14.67 27.40 15.81
CA LYS A 42 -15.12 28.79 15.68
C LYS A 42 -13.95 29.78 15.81
N HIS A 43 -13.03 29.55 16.74
CA HIS A 43 -11.85 30.41 16.95
C HIS A 43 -10.86 30.34 15.78
N MET A 44 -10.79 29.20 15.08
CA MET A 44 -9.95 29.05 13.89
C MET A 44 -10.52 29.71 12.62
N LEU A 45 -11.78 30.18 12.63
CA LEU A 45 -12.34 30.83 11.45
C LEU A 45 -11.57 32.10 11.08
N GLY A 46 -11.10 32.15 9.83
CA GLY A 46 -10.33 33.28 9.31
C GLY A 46 -8.84 33.28 9.67
N THR A 47 -8.35 32.26 10.36
CA THR A 47 -6.91 32.12 10.63
C THR A 47 -6.18 31.47 9.45
N PRO A 48 -4.87 31.75 9.26
CA PRO A 48 -4.06 31.07 8.26
C PRO A 48 -3.93 29.57 8.54
N GLU A 49 -3.97 29.16 9.81
CA GLU A 49 -3.95 27.75 10.20
C GLU A 49 -5.11 26.95 9.60
N LEU A 50 -6.32 27.52 9.60
CA LEU A 50 -7.48 26.87 9.00
C LEU A 50 -7.31 26.65 7.50
N ALA A 51 -6.73 27.65 6.81
CA ALA A 51 -6.45 27.55 5.38
C ALA A 51 -5.48 26.41 5.07
N GLU A 52 -4.42 26.25 5.86
CA GLU A 52 -3.45 25.16 5.70
C GLU A 52 -4.07 23.78 5.98
N ARG A 53 -4.86 23.65 7.06
CA ARG A 53 -5.56 22.41 7.38
C ARG A 53 -6.47 21.98 6.23
N LEU A 54 -7.28 22.90 5.73
CA LEU A 54 -8.21 22.63 4.65
C LEU A 54 -7.53 22.44 3.29
N TYR A 55 -6.39 23.10 3.05
CA TYR A 55 -5.57 22.85 1.87
C TYR A 55 -5.11 21.38 1.81
N ARG A 56 -4.58 20.85 2.91
CA ARG A 56 -4.14 19.43 2.99
C ARG A 56 -5.28 18.47 2.72
N ASP A 57 -6.41 18.66 3.40
CA ASP A 57 -7.57 17.78 3.26
C ASP A 57 -8.16 17.88 1.84
N THR A 58 -8.25 19.09 1.27
CA THR A 58 -8.75 19.28 -0.10
C THR A 58 -7.82 18.65 -1.13
N ALA A 59 -6.49 18.77 -0.97
CA ALA A 59 -5.51 18.14 -1.84
C ALA A 59 -5.63 16.61 -1.82
N TYR A 60 -5.84 16.02 -0.64
CA TYR A 60 -6.09 14.58 -0.53
C TYR A 60 -7.38 14.19 -1.25
N VAL A 61 -8.51 14.83 -0.92
CA VAL A 61 -9.83 14.46 -1.48
C VAL A 61 -9.85 14.66 -3.00
N SER A 62 -9.15 15.69 -3.50
CA SER A 62 -9.08 15.98 -4.93
C SER A 62 -8.16 15.03 -5.70
N SER A 63 -7.19 14.39 -5.04
CA SER A 63 -6.30 13.40 -5.67
C SER A 63 -6.86 11.98 -5.65
N HIS A 64 -7.77 11.66 -4.73
CA HIS A 64 -8.33 10.32 -4.55
C HIS A 64 -9.77 10.27 -5.04
N SER A 65 -9.92 10.03 -6.35
CA SER A 65 -11.25 9.90 -6.97
C SER A 65 -11.85 8.51 -6.74
N LEU A 66 -13.19 8.43 -6.83
CA LEU A 66 -13.88 7.14 -6.83
C LEU A 66 -13.45 6.26 -8.01
N LEU A 67 -13.15 6.89 -9.16
CA LEU A 67 -12.72 6.17 -10.37
C LEU A 67 -11.36 5.51 -10.16
N SER A 68 -10.37 6.25 -9.65
CA SER A 68 -9.05 5.70 -9.34
C SER A 68 -9.14 4.57 -8.32
N TRP A 69 -9.96 4.73 -7.26
CA TRP A 69 -10.20 3.64 -6.32
C TRP A 69 -10.80 2.40 -7.00
N ALA A 70 -11.77 2.58 -7.90
CA ALA A 70 -12.41 1.47 -8.61
C ALA A 70 -11.43 0.75 -9.56
N GLU A 71 -10.57 1.50 -10.25
CA GLU A 71 -9.51 0.94 -11.11
C GLU A 71 -8.50 0.12 -10.31
N ASP A 72 -8.04 0.65 -9.17
CA ASP A 72 -7.12 -0.04 -8.27
C ASP A 72 -7.77 -1.30 -7.70
N PHE A 73 -9.01 -1.21 -7.22
CA PHE A 73 -9.76 -2.34 -6.69
C PHE A 73 -9.94 -3.46 -7.73
N LEU A 74 -10.28 -3.13 -8.97
CA LEU A 74 -10.40 -4.11 -10.06
C LEU A 74 -9.05 -4.74 -10.42
N CYS A 75 -7.97 -3.95 -10.40
CA CYS A 75 -6.61 -4.48 -10.60
C CYS A 75 -6.23 -5.48 -9.52
N ASP A 76 -6.52 -5.17 -8.25
CA ASP A 76 -6.25 -6.05 -7.14
C ASP A 76 -7.13 -7.29 -7.15
N LEU A 77 -8.40 -7.17 -7.53
CA LEU A 77 -9.29 -8.32 -7.74
C LEU A 77 -8.75 -9.25 -8.84
N ARG A 78 -8.26 -8.68 -9.95
CA ARG A 78 -7.63 -9.45 -11.03
C ARG A 78 -6.36 -10.17 -10.57
N ARG A 79 -5.57 -9.54 -9.69
CA ARG A 79 -4.35 -10.13 -9.10
C ARG A 79 -4.66 -11.23 -8.08
N ALA A 80 -5.72 -11.07 -7.29
CA ALA A 80 -6.16 -12.06 -6.31
C ALA A 80 -6.65 -13.36 -6.97
N ARG A 81 -7.02 -13.31 -8.25
CA ARG A 81 -7.40 -14.51 -9.01
C ARG A 81 -6.20 -15.44 -9.16
N LYS A 82 -6.37 -16.69 -8.72
CA LYS A 82 -5.43 -17.79 -8.97
C LYS A 82 -5.13 -17.87 -10.48
N LYS A 83 -3.87 -17.76 -10.86
CA LYS A 83 -3.48 -17.96 -12.27
C LYS A 83 -3.56 -19.45 -12.55
N ALA A 84 -4.31 -19.83 -13.59
CA ALA A 84 -4.47 -21.23 -13.98
C ALA A 84 -3.12 -21.87 -14.38
N GLU A 85 -2.24 -21.06 -14.98
CA GLU A 85 -0.90 -21.41 -15.48
C GLU A 85 0.21 -21.28 -14.42
N MET A 86 -0.15 -21.33 -13.13
CA MET A 86 0.84 -21.30 -12.04
C MET A 86 0.78 -22.59 -11.23
N MET A 87 1.94 -23.20 -11.04
CA MET A 87 2.14 -24.28 -10.08
C MET A 87 2.23 -23.68 -8.68
N TYR A 88 1.47 -24.21 -7.73
CA TYR A 88 1.54 -23.75 -6.35
C TYR A 88 2.28 -24.77 -5.48
N ILE A 89 3.40 -24.37 -4.90
CA ILE A 89 4.15 -25.19 -3.95
C ILE A 89 4.01 -24.64 -2.54
N THR A 90 4.00 -25.54 -1.57
CA THR A 90 3.97 -25.20 -0.15
C THR A 90 5.33 -25.43 0.47
N TYR A 91 5.78 -24.51 1.32
CA TYR A 91 7.03 -24.67 2.06
C TYR A 91 6.90 -24.12 3.49
N GLY A 92 7.80 -24.58 4.37
CA GLY A 92 7.75 -24.28 5.80
C GLY A 92 6.92 -25.29 6.61
N PHE A 93 6.97 -25.18 7.94
CA PHE A 93 6.29 -26.05 8.89
C PHE A 93 5.65 -25.21 10.01
N GLY A 94 4.50 -25.66 10.53
CA GLY A 94 3.77 -24.95 11.59
C GLY A 94 3.35 -23.54 11.19
N ALA A 95 3.57 -22.55 12.07
CA ALA A 95 3.21 -21.14 11.85
C ALA A 95 3.95 -20.47 10.67
N ASN A 96 5.02 -21.10 10.16
CA ASN A 96 5.81 -20.62 9.02
C ASN A 96 5.39 -21.23 7.69
N PHE A 97 4.22 -21.87 7.63
CA PHE A 97 3.67 -22.37 6.37
C PHE A 97 3.40 -21.22 5.39
N ARG A 98 3.89 -21.36 4.15
CA ARG A 98 3.72 -20.40 3.07
C ARG A 98 3.34 -21.12 1.77
N LEU A 99 2.48 -20.47 0.97
CA LEU A 99 2.11 -20.89 -0.38
C LEU A 99 2.81 -19.98 -1.39
N MET A 100 3.52 -20.56 -2.35
CA MET A 100 4.22 -19.84 -3.42
C MET A 100 3.68 -20.29 -4.78
N GLY A 101 3.36 -19.33 -5.64
CA GLY A 101 3.03 -19.58 -7.05
C GLY A 101 4.29 -19.49 -7.91
N LEU A 102 4.54 -20.52 -8.71
CA LEU A 102 5.66 -20.66 -9.65
C LEU A 102 5.09 -20.82 -11.06
N SER A 103 5.84 -20.40 -12.08
CA SER A 103 5.49 -20.66 -13.48
C SER A 103 5.44 -22.17 -13.78
N GLU A 104 4.67 -22.59 -14.77
CA GLU A 104 4.68 -24.00 -15.23
C GLU A 104 6.07 -24.46 -15.69
N ASP A 105 6.85 -23.56 -16.27
CA ASP A 105 8.21 -23.83 -16.74
C ASP A 105 9.26 -23.82 -15.60
N PHE A 106 8.83 -23.66 -14.34
CA PHE A 106 9.77 -23.57 -13.23
C PHE A 106 10.51 -24.89 -13.05
N GLN A 107 11.83 -24.84 -13.23
CA GLN A 107 12.71 -25.96 -12.93
C GLN A 107 13.39 -25.74 -11.58
N ARG A 108 13.19 -26.68 -10.67
CA ARG A 108 13.90 -26.69 -9.40
C ARG A 108 15.40 -26.83 -9.67
N LEU A 109 16.17 -25.99 -9.01
CA LEU A 109 17.61 -26.01 -9.04
C LEU A 109 18.18 -27.39 -8.60
N ASP A 110 19.00 -28.02 -9.44
CA ASP A 110 19.73 -29.23 -9.06
C ASP A 110 20.91 -28.87 -8.15
N HIS A 111 20.79 -29.24 -6.88
CA HIS A 111 21.82 -28.95 -5.90
C HIS A 111 23.11 -29.71 -6.15
N ASP A 112 23.05 -30.96 -6.61
CA ASP A 112 24.24 -31.80 -6.78
C ASP A 112 25.08 -31.33 -7.95
N GLU A 113 24.43 -30.96 -9.05
CA GLU A 113 25.09 -30.39 -10.23
C GLU A 113 25.82 -29.09 -9.89
N ILE A 114 25.16 -28.19 -9.15
CA ILE A 114 25.73 -26.90 -8.77
C ILE A 114 26.85 -27.06 -7.77
N LEU A 115 26.69 -27.93 -6.77
CA LEU A 115 27.76 -28.19 -5.81
C LEU A 115 28.98 -28.77 -6.51
N ALA A 116 28.79 -29.65 -7.50
CA ALA A 116 29.88 -30.18 -8.30
C ALA A 116 30.56 -29.10 -9.15
N ALA A 117 29.79 -28.25 -9.84
CA ALA A 117 30.32 -27.13 -10.61
C ALA A 117 31.06 -26.10 -9.74
N TYR A 118 30.49 -25.75 -8.58
CA TYR A 118 31.07 -24.84 -7.60
C TYR A 118 32.41 -25.34 -7.07
N LYS A 119 32.50 -26.63 -6.71
CA LYS A 119 33.74 -27.25 -6.23
C LYS A 119 34.84 -27.26 -7.29
N ARG A 120 34.50 -27.48 -8.57
CA ARG A 120 35.48 -27.51 -9.68
C ARG A 120 35.99 -26.12 -10.08
N ALA A 121 35.19 -25.07 -9.89
CA ALA A 121 35.56 -23.72 -10.32
C ALA A 121 36.64 -23.09 -9.43
N LYS A 122 37.70 -22.55 -10.05
CA LYS A 122 38.79 -21.81 -9.39
C LYS A 122 38.41 -20.35 -9.06
N PHE A 123 37.62 -19.72 -9.93
CA PHE A 123 37.03 -18.40 -9.72
C PHE A 123 35.52 -18.54 -9.84
N ARG A 124 34.78 -17.97 -8.89
CA ARG A 124 33.35 -18.24 -8.72
C ARG A 124 32.58 -16.92 -8.77
N VAL A 125 31.58 -16.88 -9.64
CA VAL A 125 30.59 -15.79 -9.71
C VAL A 125 29.22 -16.45 -9.66
N LEU A 126 28.36 -15.97 -8.77
CA LEU A 126 26.99 -16.44 -8.60
C LEU A 126 26.06 -15.32 -9.04
N PHE A 127 25.21 -15.60 -10.03
CA PHE A 127 24.15 -14.70 -10.44
C PHE A 127 22.85 -15.17 -9.81
N LEU A 128 22.24 -14.31 -9.01
CA LEU A 128 20.95 -14.58 -8.38
C LEU A 128 19.95 -13.61 -9.00
N ASP A 129 19.10 -14.13 -9.87
CA ASP A 129 18.00 -13.37 -10.43
C ASP A 129 16.74 -13.57 -9.58
N ASN A 130 16.28 -12.50 -8.93
CA ASN A 130 15.02 -12.49 -8.22
C ASN A 130 13.96 -11.82 -9.10
N GLU A 131 13.02 -12.61 -9.62
CA GLU A 131 11.88 -12.10 -10.41
C GLU A 131 12.27 -11.15 -11.56
N GLY A 132 13.43 -11.38 -12.22
CA GLY A 132 13.88 -10.58 -13.34
C GLY A 132 14.67 -9.32 -12.97
N THR A 133 15.22 -9.23 -11.76
CA THR A 133 16.12 -8.14 -11.33
C THR A 133 17.38 -8.04 -12.22
N LEU A 134 17.82 -9.13 -12.83
CA LEU A 134 19.04 -9.17 -13.67
C LEU A 134 18.78 -9.00 -15.17
N CYS A 135 17.51 -8.98 -15.62
CA CYS A 135 17.15 -8.71 -17.01
C CYS A 135 16.26 -7.48 -17.11
N SER A 136 16.59 -6.54 -17.98
CA SER A 136 15.68 -5.45 -18.39
C SER A 136 14.57 -6.05 -19.26
N THR A 137 13.66 -6.81 -18.64
CA THR A 137 12.55 -7.41 -19.35
C THR A 137 11.43 -6.36 -19.39
N SER A 138 11.03 -5.99 -20.60
CA SER A 138 9.97 -5.01 -20.93
C SER A 138 8.57 -5.36 -20.39
N TYR A 139 8.43 -6.42 -19.59
CA TYR A 139 7.21 -6.84 -18.92
C TYR A 139 7.08 -6.30 -17.48
N ILE A 140 8.08 -5.59 -16.95
CA ILE A 140 7.94 -4.80 -15.72
C ILE A 140 7.21 -3.49 -16.06
N SER A 141 5.97 -3.63 -16.56
CA SER A 141 5.01 -2.53 -16.53
C SER A 141 4.45 -2.46 -15.11
N ARG A 142 4.98 -1.49 -14.36
CA ARG A 142 4.46 -0.90 -13.12
C ARG A 142 3.91 -1.85 -12.04
N ASN A 143 4.60 -1.79 -10.90
CA ASN A 143 4.13 -2.21 -9.57
C ASN A 143 4.35 -3.70 -9.29
N ALA A 144 5.62 -4.13 -9.35
CA ALA A 144 6.11 -5.13 -8.42
C ALA A 144 6.24 -4.42 -7.06
N TYR A 145 5.31 -4.69 -6.16
CA TYR A 145 5.42 -4.75 -4.71
C TYR A 145 3.99 -4.68 -4.16
N GLY A 146 3.46 -5.85 -3.82
CA GLY A 146 2.35 -5.96 -2.90
C GLY A 146 2.81 -5.55 -1.51
N SER A 147 2.54 -4.30 -1.18
CA SER A 147 2.29 -3.80 0.17
C SER A 147 1.31 -2.64 -0.03
N PRO A 148 0.43 -2.34 0.95
CA PRO A 148 -0.42 -1.16 0.85
C PRO A 148 0.41 0.11 0.56
#